data_AF-A0A8G2FCC8-F1
#
_entry.id   AF-A0A8G2FCC8-F1
#
_cell.length_a   1.000
_cell.length_b   1.000
_cell.length_c   1.000
_cell.angle_alpha   90.00
_cell.angle_beta   90.00
_cell.angle_gamma   90.00
#
_symmetry.space_group_name_H-M   'P 1'
#
loop_
_entity.id
_entity.type
_entity.pdbx_description
1 polymer ?
#
loop_
_entity_poly.entity_id
_entity_poly.type
_entity_poly.pdbx_seq_one_letter_code
_entity_poly.pdbx_strand_id
1 'polypeptide(L)' 'AVATFDKHPAKPGESLHVTVEMTPKESGMFDETIMVKCNTAQSIALKIRGQAI' A
#
# COMPACT_ATOMS: atom_id res chain seq x y z
N ALA A 1 -14.19 14.16 -7.61
CA ALA A 1 -14.39 13.73 -6.22
C ALA A 1 -13.02 13.69 -5.53
N VAL A 2 -12.91 14.22 -4.31
CA VAL A 2 -11.68 14.08 -3.51
C VAL A 2 -11.68 12.69 -2.90
N ALA A 3 -10.70 11.86 -3.23
CA ALA A 3 -10.55 10.55 -2.61
C ALA A 3 -10.22 10.75 -1.12
N THR A 4 -11.16 10.40 -0.25
CA THR A 4 -10.93 10.36 1.20
C THR A 4 -10.38 8.98 1.53
N PHE A 5 -9.10 8.93 1.88
CA PHE A 5 -8.49 7.72 2.42
C PHE A 5 -8.71 7.68 3.94
N ASP A 6 -8.87 6.47 4.45
CA ASP A 6 -8.80 6.21 5.89
C ASP A 6 -7.38 6.52 6.40
N LYS A 7 -7.28 7.26 7.50
CA LYS A 7 -6.03 7.82 8.01
C LYS A 7 -5.86 7.49 9.48
N HIS A 8 -4.79 6.79 9.79
CA HIS A 8 -4.39 6.45 11.14
C HIS A 8 -3.03 7.09 11.46
N PRO A 9 -2.98 8.21 12.21
CA PRO A 9 -1.72 8.85 12.56
C PRO A 9 -0.94 8.03 13.60
N ALA A 10 0.38 7.99 13.47
CA ALA A 10 1.29 7.38 14.44
C ALA A 10 1.83 8.44 15.42
N LYS A 11 2.04 8.06 16.68
CA LYS A 11 2.83 8.85 17.63
C LYS A 11 4.34 8.66 17.38
N PRO A 12 5.19 9.59 17.83
CA PRO A 12 6.65 9.39 17.78
C PRO A 12 7.07 8.08 18.47
N GLY A 13 7.82 7.24 17.76
CA GLY A 13 8.28 5.94 18.25
C GLY A 13 7.26 4.79 18.11
N GLU A 14 6.03 5.07 17.68
CA GLU A 14 5.02 4.05 17.38
C GLU A 14 5.26 3.44 15.99
N SER A 15 4.99 2.14 15.86
CA SER A 15 4.99 1.44 14.58
C SER A 15 3.55 1.17 14.13
N LEU A 16 3.21 1.57 12.91
CA LEU A 16 1.94 1.23 12.29
C LEU A 16 2.09 -0.03 11.43
N HIS A 17 1.08 -0.90 11.47
CA HIS A 17 0.98 -2.06 10.58
C HIS A 17 0.06 -1.71 9.42
N VAL A 18 0.54 -1.92 8.20
CA VAL A 18 -0.25 -1.73 6.98
C VAL A 18 -0.52 -3.10 6.37
N THR A 19 -1.78 -3.47 6.30
CA THR A 19 -2.23 -4.67 5.57
C THR A 19 -2.48 -4.29 4.12
N VAL A 20 -1.91 -5.07 3.21
CA VAL A 20 -2.19 -4.95 1.78
C VAL A 20 -2.99 -6.17 1.35
N GLU A 21 -4.18 -5.94 0.82
CA GLU A 21 -5.01 -6.96 0.21
C GLU A 21 -4.99 -6.78 -1.31
N MET A 22 -4.63 -7.84 -2.03
CA MET A 22 -4.57 -7.87 -3.48
C MET A 22 -5.51 -8.97 -3.98
N THR A 23 -6.46 -8.58 -4.82
CA THR A 23 -7.33 -9.51 -5.54
C THR A 23 -7.01 -9.39 -7.02
N PRO A 24 -6.27 -10.36 -7.60
CA PRO A 24 -5.97 -10.38 -9.02
C PRO A 24 -7.25 -10.43 -9.84
N LYS A 25 -7.34 -9.63 -10.91
CA LYS A 25 -8.47 -9.67 -11.85
C LYS A 25 -8.35 -10.78 -12.87
N GLU A 26 -7.12 -11.16 -13.17
CA GLU A 26 -6.74 -12.14 -14.19
C GLU A 26 -5.71 -13.11 -13.59
N SER A 27 -5.65 -14.33 -14.13
CA SER A 27 -4.58 -15.26 -13.81
C SER A 27 -3.29 -14.85 -14.52
N GLY A 28 -2.15 -15.23 -13.95
CA GLY A 28 -0.83 -14.91 -14.48
C GLY A 28 0.04 -14.12 -13.51
N MET A 29 1.17 -13.63 -14.03
CA MET A 29 2.16 -12.89 -13.26
C MET A 29 1.70 -11.46 -13.03
N PHE A 30 1.98 -10.93 -11.83
CA PHE A 30 1.83 -9.51 -11.52
C PHE A 30 3.12 -8.93 -10.95
N ASP A 31 3.40 -7.68 -11.31
CA ASP A 31 4.49 -6.86 -10.76
C ASP A 31 4.00 -5.42 -10.57
N GLU A 32 3.51 -5.14 -9.37
CA GLU A 32 2.82 -3.90 -9.04
C GLU A 32 3.55 -3.10 -7.95
N THR A 33 3.35 -1.78 -7.94
CA THR A 33 3.89 -0.90 -6.89
C THR A 33 2.76 -0.13 -6.21
N ILE A 34 2.64 -0.30 -4.90
CA ILE A 34 1.71 0.44 -4.05
C ILE A 34 2.45 1.62 -3.41
N MET A 35 1.90 2.81 -3.56
CA MET A 35 2.44 4.04 -2.99
C MET A 35 1.68 4.41 -1.70
N VAL A 36 2.32 4.28 -0.55
CA VAL A 36 1.75 4.72 0.73
C VAL A 36 2.10 6.19 0.94
N LYS A 37 1.08 7.04 0.93
CA LYS A 37 1.22 8.48 1.23
C LYS A 37 1.07 8.70 2.73
N CYS A 38 2.05 9.38 3.31
CA CYS A 38 2.08 9.78 4.70
C CYS A 38 2.64 11.20 4.83
N ASN A 39 2.59 11.78 6.02
CA ASN A 39 3.05 13.14 6.30
C ASN A 39 4.58 13.22 6.43
N THR A 40 5.31 12.59 5.52
CA THR A 40 6.78 12.67 5.44
C THR A 40 7.19 13.23 4.09
N ALA A 41 8.46 13.61 3.93
CA ALA A 41 8.94 14.22 2.69
C ALA A 41 8.87 13.26 1.49
N GLN A 42 8.85 11.94 1.74
CA GLN A 42 8.86 10.90 0.71
C GLN A 42 7.71 9.92 0.94
N SER A 43 7.13 9.44 -0.14
CA SER A 43 6.16 8.34 -0.04
C SER A 43 6.90 7.01 0.06
N ILE A 44 6.25 6.03 0.69
CA ILE A 44 6.81 4.69 0.83
C ILE A 44 6.32 3.86 -0.36
N ALA A 45 7.26 3.30 -1.13
CA ALA A 45 6.96 2.43 -2.26
C ALA A 45 7.04 0.96 -1.83
N LEU A 46 5.93 0.23 -2.00
CA LEU A 46 5.84 -1.19 -1.71
C LEU A 46 5.70 -1.95 -3.03
N LYS A 47 6.75 -2.67 -3.42
CA LYS A 47 6.75 -3.50 -4.64
C LYS A 47 6.20 -4.89 -4.32
N ILE A 48 5.18 -5.33 -5.05
CA ILE A 48 4.49 -6.60 -4.83
C ILE A 48 4.50 -7.41 -6.13
N ARG A 49 5.03 -8.62 -6.05
CA ARG A 49 5.15 -9.54 -7.18
C ARG A 49 4.59 -10.89 -6.81
N GLY A 50 4.00 -11.58 -7.77
CA GLY A 50 3.50 -12.93 -7.59
C GLY A 50 2.84 -13.48 -8.83
N GLN A 51 2.22 -14.63 -8.67
CA GLN A 51 1.44 -15.30 -9.70
C GLN A 51 0.06 -15.62 -9.15
N ALA A 52 -0.98 -15.16 -9.85
CA ALA A 52 -2.35 -15.58 -9.62
C ALA A 52 -2.63 -16.84 -10.46
N ILE A 53 -3.19 -17.87 -9.84
CA ILE A 53 -3.59 -19.12 -10.48
C ILE A 53 -5.08 -19.05 -10.77
#